data_AF-A0A2G8RRD4-F1
#
_entry.id   AF-A0A2G8RRD4-F1
#
_cell.length_a   1.000
_cell.length_b   1.000
_cell.length_c   1.000
_cell.angle_alpha   90.00
_cell.angle_beta   90.00
_cell.angle_gamma   90.00
#
_symmetry.space_group_name_H-M   'P 1'
#
loop_
_entity.id
_entity.type
_entity.pdbx_description
1 polymer ?
#
loop_
_entity_poly.entity_id
_entity_poly.type
_entity_poly.pdbx_seq_one_letter_code
_entity_poly.pdbx_strand_id
1 'polypeptide(L)'
;MSTPTFTVPEGFTLHKENTSAILLPASNDAFLNPVQEFNRDLSVACIRTWGALMNEEKERKWRQTSERRAKKADVGAHKAKKAKTEENGNAEASAAVQPPADAPAPQPADVQVPLEFRPHRFVVLEALSATGLRSIRYANEIPDIKYVIANDLSPAAVEAMLRNVELNDLHEKEEAPTEGSSDKLVRPAKVRVNEGDACALMYNHRTERNRVDVVDLDPYGTAAPFVDASVQCVNDGGMSG
;
A
#
# COMPACT_ATOMS: atom_id res chain seq x y z
N MET A 1 -10.14 -25.02 11.28
CA MET A 1 -10.08 -23.65 11.84
C MET A 1 -11.49 -23.28 12.28
N SER A 2 -11.70 -22.98 13.56
CA SER A 2 -13.03 -22.61 14.08
C SER A 2 -13.39 -21.23 13.53
N THR A 3 -14.45 -21.11 12.75
CA THR A 3 -14.96 -19.82 12.27
C THR A 3 -15.32 -19.00 13.51
N PRO A 4 -14.71 -17.83 13.77
CA PRO A 4 -15.10 -17.00 14.89
C PRO A 4 -16.59 -16.70 14.76
N THR A 5 -17.35 -17.08 15.78
CA THR A 5 -18.80 -16.99 15.79
C THR A 5 -19.17 -15.54 16.11
N PHE A 6 -19.11 -14.68 15.09
CA PHE A 6 -19.57 -13.31 15.22
C PHE A 6 -21.07 -13.31 15.47
N THR A 7 -21.51 -12.73 16.60
CA THR A 7 -22.93 -12.60 16.95
C THR A 7 -23.41 -11.25 16.43
N VAL A 8 -24.43 -11.26 15.58
CA VAL A 8 -25.02 -10.04 15.02
C VAL A 8 -25.74 -9.27 16.13
N PRO A 9 -25.41 -7.99 16.37
CA PRO A 9 -26.10 -7.19 17.38
C PRO A 9 -27.59 -7.02 17.08
N GLU A 10 -28.39 -6.85 18.12
CA GLU A 10 -29.83 -6.57 17.97
C GLU A 10 -30.06 -5.31 17.13
N GLY A 11 -31.06 -5.36 16.24
CA GLY A 11 -31.37 -4.26 15.32
C GLY A 11 -30.51 -4.20 14.06
N PHE A 12 -29.59 -5.14 13.88
CA PHE A 12 -28.77 -5.24 12.66
C PHE A 12 -29.00 -6.55 11.91
N THR A 13 -28.75 -6.51 10.61
CA THR A 13 -28.62 -7.69 9.75
C THR A 13 -27.20 -7.75 9.21
N LEU A 14 -26.66 -8.96 9.10
CA LEU A 14 -25.35 -9.19 8.51
C LEU A 14 -25.52 -9.39 7.01
N HIS A 15 -24.95 -8.49 6.22
CA HIS A 15 -24.83 -8.63 4.79
C HIS A 15 -23.40 -9.10 4.44
N LYS A 16 -23.27 -10.05 3.52
CA LYS A 16 -21.99 -10.55 3.05
C LYS A 16 -21.90 -10.38 1.55
N GLU A 17 -20.78 -9.85 1.09
CA GLU A 17 -20.42 -9.74 -0.31
C GLU A 17 -18.97 -10.20 -0.48
N ASN A 18 -18.78 -11.30 -1.21
CA ASN A 18 -17.48 -11.94 -1.41
C ASN A 18 -16.74 -12.20 -0.08
N THR A 19 -15.56 -11.59 0.08
CA THR A 19 -14.69 -11.75 1.26
C THR A 19 -15.03 -10.80 2.39
N SER A 20 -16.04 -9.95 2.21
CA SER A 20 -16.36 -8.85 3.09
C SER A 20 -17.74 -9.03 3.73
N ALA A 21 -17.90 -8.52 4.96
CA ALA A 21 -19.17 -8.52 5.67
C ALA A 21 -19.45 -7.14 6.26
N ILE A 22 -20.71 -6.71 6.24
CA ILE A 22 -21.14 -5.44 6.84
C ILE A 22 -22.41 -5.64 7.66
N LEU A 23 -22.58 -4.79 8.66
CA LEU A 23 -23.82 -4.66 9.42
C LEU A 23 -24.68 -3.57 8.80
N LEU A 24 -25.93 -3.91 8.52
CA LEU A 24 -26.96 -2.97 8.07
C LEU A 24 -28.02 -2.83 9.15
N PRO A 25 -28.50 -1.61 9.45
CA PRO A 25 -29.65 -1.44 10.32
C PRO A 25 -30.86 -2.17 9.72
N ALA A 26 -31.55 -2.98 10.52
CA ALA A 26 -32.70 -3.78 10.07
C ALA A 26 -33.87 -2.92 9.55
N SER A 27 -33.87 -1.63 9.86
CA SER A 27 -34.92 -0.67 9.50
C SER A 27 -34.54 0.29 8.37
N ASN A 28 -33.33 0.21 7.80
CA ASN A 28 -32.85 1.23 6.86
C ASN A 28 -32.10 0.63 5.66
N ASP A 29 -32.86 0.41 4.58
CA ASP A 29 -32.36 -0.10 3.30
C ASP A 29 -31.57 0.93 2.48
N ALA A 30 -31.55 2.21 2.89
CA ALA A 30 -30.97 3.29 2.07
C ALA A 30 -29.44 3.21 1.90
N PHE A 31 -28.77 2.37 2.69
CA PHE A 31 -27.31 2.33 2.80
C PHE A 31 -26.62 1.31 1.90
N LEU A 32 -27.38 0.40 1.28
CA LEU A 32 -26.85 -0.60 0.36
C LEU A 32 -27.79 -0.77 -0.82
N ASN A 33 -27.26 -0.61 -2.02
CA ASN A 33 -27.95 -1.01 -3.23
C ASN A 33 -27.38 -2.37 -3.72
N PRO A 34 -28.13 -3.48 -3.59
CA PRO A 34 -27.68 -4.79 -4.08
C PRO A 34 -27.38 -4.81 -5.58
N VAL A 35 -28.09 -3.99 -6.37
CA VAL A 35 -27.86 -3.90 -7.83
C VAL A 35 -26.45 -3.40 -8.16
N GLN A 36 -25.80 -2.67 -7.24
CA GLN A 36 -24.44 -2.16 -7.43
C GLN A 36 -23.33 -3.18 -7.14
N GLU A 37 -23.63 -4.45 -6.81
CA GLU A 37 -22.62 -5.51 -6.62
C GLU A 37 -21.71 -5.64 -7.85
N PHE A 38 -22.29 -5.64 -9.05
CA PHE A 38 -21.53 -5.68 -10.30
C PHE A 38 -20.63 -4.46 -10.49
N ASN A 39 -21.07 -3.27 -10.08
CA ASN A 39 -20.25 -2.06 -10.16
C ASN A 39 -19.04 -2.17 -9.21
N ARG A 40 -19.25 -2.68 -8.00
CA ARG A 40 -18.16 -2.92 -7.03
C ARG A 40 -17.18 -3.98 -7.52
N ASP A 41 -17.66 -5.08 -8.11
CA ASP A 41 -16.80 -6.10 -8.74
C ASP A 41 -15.97 -5.51 -9.87
N LEU A 42 -16.59 -4.70 -10.73
CA LEU A 42 -15.91 -4.05 -11.84
C LEU A 42 -14.81 -3.10 -11.33
N SER A 43 -15.09 -2.29 -10.30
CA SER A 43 -14.09 -1.39 -9.73
C SER A 43 -12.93 -2.16 -9.09
N VAL A 44 -13.20 -3.25 -8.36
CA VAL A 44 -12.14 -4.14 -7.83
C VAL A 44 -11.25 -4.64 -8.98
N ALA A 45 -11.84 -5.13 -10.06
CA ALA A 45 -11.12 -5.65 -11.22
C ALA A 45 -10.27 -4.56 -11.91
N CYS A 46 -10.83 -3.35 -12.11
CA CYS A 46 -10.14 -2.21 -12.71
C CYS A 46 -8.94 -1.76 -11.87
N ILE A 47 -9.14 -1.53 -10.57
CA ILE A 47 -8.09 -1.06 -9.65
C ILE A 47 -6.98 -2.11 -9.54
N ARG A 48 -7.34 -3.40 -9.41
CA ARG A 48 -6.36 -4.48 -9.34
C ARG A 48 -5.53 -4.58 -10.62
N THR A 49 -6.16 -4.47 -11.77
CA THR A 49 -5.47 -4.53 -13.07
C THR A 49 -4.55 -3.32 -13.27
N TRP A 50 -5.04 -2.12 -12.96
CA TRP A 50 -4.22 -0.90 -12.99
C TRP A 50 -3.00 -1.02 -12.07
N GLY A 51 -3.18 -1.50 -10.84
CA GLY A 51 -2.09 -1.71 -9.89
C GLY A 51 -1.03 -2.70 -10.40
N ALA A 52 -1.48 -3.79 -11.02
CA ALA A 52 -0.59 -4.78 -11.63
C ALA A 52 0.24 -4.17 -12.79
N LEU A 53 -0.40 -3.43 -13.69
CA LEU A 53 0.29 -2.76 -14.81
C LEU A 53 1.33 -1.74 -14.33
N MET A 54 0.99 -0.96 -13.29
CA MET A 54 1.91 0.00 -12.68
C MET A 54 3.12 -0.69 -12.04
N ASN A 55 2.90 -1.83 -11.37
CA ASN A 55 3.98 -2.61 -10.78
C ASN A 55 4.86 -3.26 -11.84
N GLU A 56 4.30 -3.77 -12.94
CA GLU A 56 5.06 -4.30 -14.06
C GLU A 56 5.97 -3.23 -14.70
N GLU A 57 5.46 -2.01 -14.90
CA GLU A 57 6.28 -0.91 -15.41
C GLU A 57 7.40 -0.51 -14.44
N LYS A 58 7.10 -0.41 -13.14
CA LYS A 58 8.08 -0.08 -12.10
C LYS A 58 9.16 -1.15 -12.00
N GLU A 59 8.76 -2.42 -12.08
CA GLU A 59 9.68 -3.56 -12.07
C GLU A 59 10.59 -3.53 -13.29
N ARG A 60 10.05 -3.29 -14.50
CA ARG A 60 10.83 -3.15 -15.73
C ARG A 60 11.89 -2.06 -15.61
N LYS A 61 11.51 -0.87 -15.13
CA LYS A 61 12.45 0.26 -14.92
C LYS A 61 13.50 -0.06 -13.85
N TRP A 62 13.09 -0.75 -12.78
CA TRP A 62 13.98 -1.20 -11.72
C TRP A 62 15.01 -2.20 -12.26
N ARG A 63 14.59 -3.23 -13.01
CA ARG A 63 15.48 -4.23 -13.64
C ARG A 63 16.51 -3.56 -14.56
N GLN A 64 16.07 -2.68 -15.46
CA GLN A 64 16.96 -1.93 -16.35
C GLN A 64 17.99 -1.09 -15.59
N THR A 65 17.57 -0.44 -14.50
CA THR A 65 18.46 0.38 -13.67
C THR A 65 19.46 -0.48 -12.89
N SER A 66 19.01 -1.61 -12.33
CA SER A 66 19.82 -2.57 -11.60
C SER A 66 20.89 -3.20 -12.50
N GLU A 67 20.51 -3.64 -13.70
CA GLU A 67 21.46 -4.15 -14.71
C GLU A 67 22.50 -3.10 -15.11
N ARG A 68 22.09 -1.85 -15.32
CA ARG A 68 23.01 -0.75 -15.66
C ARG A 68 23.97 -0.46 -14.50
N ARG A 69 23.51 -0.53 -13.26
CA ARG A 69 24.36 -0.38 -12.06
C ARG A 69 25.36 -1.53 -11.93
N ALA A 70 24.92 -2.78 -12.13
CA ALA A 70 25.78 -3.95 -12.11
C ALA A 70 26.89 -3.87 -13.17
N LYS A 71 26.54 -3.52 -14.42
CA LYS A 71 27.52 -3.30 -15.51
C LYS A 71 28.54 -2.21 -15.17
N LYS A 72 28.12 -1.11 -14.56
CA LYS A 72 29.04 -0.04 -14.13
C LYS A 72 29.97 -0.49 -13.00
N ALA A 73 29.46 -1.25 -12.03
CA ALA A 73 30.26 -1.79 -10.94
C ALA A 73 31.33 -2.77 -11.45
N ASP A 74 30.96 -3.63 -12.41
CA ASP A 74 31.88 -4.58 -13.04
C ASP A 74 33.01 -3.88 -13.81
N VAL A 75 32.68 -2.88 -14.62
CA VAL A 75 33.68 -2.05 -15.34
C VAL A 75 34.59 -1.30 -14.35
N GLY A 76 34.05 -0.80 -13.23
CA GLY A 76 34.81 -0.15 -12.17
C GLY A 76 35.78 -1.11 -11.47
N ALA A 77 35.33 -2.32 -11.15
CA ALA A 77 36.15 -3.36 -10.55
C ALA A 77 37.28 -3.83 -11.49
N HIS A 78 36.98 -3.97 -12.78
CA HIS A 78 37.99 -4.30 -13.80
C HIS A 78 39.04 -3.18 -13.98
N LYS A 79 38.64 -1.91 -13.97
CA LYS A 79 39.60 -0.78 -13.99
C LYS A 79 40.46 -0.71 -12.74
N ALA A 80 39.88 -0.92 -11.55
CA ALA A 80 40.62 -0.93 -10.29
C ALA A 80 41.63 -2.10 -10.21
N LYS A 81 41.26 -3.29 -10.72
CA LYS A 81 42.19 -4.41 -10.87
C LYS A 81 43.32 -4.08 -11.84
N LYS A 82 43.02 -3.49 -13.00
CA LYS A 82 44.05 -3.13 -13.99
C LYS A 82 45.04 -2.07 -13.45
N ALA A 83 44.56 -1.06 -12.73
CA ALA A 83 45.41 -0.07 -12.07
C ALA A 83 46.33 -0.70 -11.02
N LYS A 84 45.84 -1.66 -10.22
CA LYS A 84 46.67 -2.41 -9.26
C LYS A 84 47.71 -3.32 -9.92
N THR A 85 47.44 -3.86 -11.11
CA THR A 85 48.41 -4.69 -11.85
C THR A 85 49.51 -3.84 -12.49
N GLU A 86 49.21 -2.62 -12.92
CA GLU A 86 50.19 -1.71 -13.54
C GLU A 86 51.11 -1.02 -12.50
N GLU A 87 50.65 -0.83 -11.25
CA GLU A 87 51.45 -0.23 -10.18
C GLU A 87 52.48 -1.21 -9.55
N ASN A 88 52.34 -2.51 -9.78
CA ASN A 88 53.25 -3.54 -9.25
C ASN A 88 54.41 -3.90 -10.20
N GLY A 89 54.61 -3.13 -11.28
CA GLY A 89 55.59 -3.38 -12.33
C GLY A 89 56.98 -2.77 -12.10
N ASN A 90 57.24 -2.04 -11.01
CA ASN A 90 58.57 -1.47 -10.77
C ASN A 90 58.86 -1.16 -9.29
N ALA A 91 59.46 -2.10 -8.57
CA ALA A 91 60.34 -1.83 -7.42
C ALA A 91 61.12 -3.09 -7.01
N GLU A 92 62.43 -3.09 -7.28
CA GLU A 92 63.39 -3.96 -6.63
C GLU A 92 63.52 -3.63 -5.12
N ALA A 93 63.78 -4.70 -4.36
CA ALA A 93 64.25 -4.83 -2.97
C ALA A 93 64.49 -3.58 -2.10
N SER A 94 63.81 -3.51 -0.94
CA SER A 94 64.48 -3.32 0.36
C SER A 94 63.57 -3.57 1.57
N ALA A 95 64.18 -4.21 2.58
CA ALA A 95 63.88 -4.24 4.02
C ALA A 95 62.54 -4.82 4.52
N ALA A 96 62.67 -5.99 5.16
CA ALA A 96 61.69 -6.59 6.03
C ALA A 96 61.40 -5.71 7.26
N VAL A 97 60.12 -5.36 7.46
CA VAL A 97 59.56 -4.94 8.74
C VAL A 97 58.38 -5.86 9.02
N GLN A 98 58.44 -6.58 10.15
CA GLN A 98 57.36 -7.45 10.62
C GLN A 98 56.13 -6.61 10.97
N PRO A 99 54.91 -7.01 10.58
CA PRO A 99 53.69 -6.35 11.04
C PRO A 99 53.39 -6.72 12.50
N PRO A 100 52.81 -5.82 13.31
CA PRO A 100 52.41 -6.11 14.67
C PRO A 100 51.25 -7.13 14.68
N ALA A 101 51.38 -8.14 15.53
CA ALA A 101 50.38 -9.16 15.78
C ALA A 101 49.27 -8.59 16.67
N ASP A 102 48.27 -7.91 16.08
CA ASP A 102 46.93 -7.73 16.68
C ASP A 102 45.93 -7.03 15.72
N ALA A 103 45.82 -7.51 14.48
CA ALA A 103 44.75 -7.10 13.58
C ALA A 103 43.55 -8.06 13.73
N PRO A 104 42.31 -7.57 13.96
CA PRO A 104 41.13 -8.43 13.97
C PRO A 104 40.97 -9.10 12.61
N ALA A 105 40.73 -10.41 12.61
CA ALA A 105 40.49 -11.18 11.39
C ALA A 105 39.38 -10.54 10.54
N PRO A 106 39.51 -10.53 9.19
CA PRO A 106 38.45 -10.05 8.32
C PRO A 106 37.19 -10.90 8.55
N GLN A 107 36.11 -10.25 8.99
CA GLN A 107 34.81 -10.88 9.15
C GLN A 107 34.35 -11.40 7.77
N PRO A 108 33.69 -12.58 7.71
CA PRO A 108 33.20 -13.13 6.47
C PRO A 108 32.26 -12.12 5.82
N ALA A 109 32.55 -11.79 4.56
CA ALA A 109 31.80 -10.84 3.77
C ALA A 109 30.30 -11.09 3.91
N ASP A 110 29.56 -10.03 4.28
CA ASP A 110 28.10 -10.00 4.24
C ASP A 110 27.62 -10.69 2.97
N VAL A 111 26.85 -11.77 3.13
CA VAL A 111 26.14 -12.41 2.03
C VAL A 111 25.21 -11.34 1.46
N GLN A 112 25.63 -10.69 0.38
CA GLN A 112 24.81 -9.71 -0.32
C GLN A 112 23.62 -10.44 -0.93
N VAL A 113 22.52 -10.50 -0.18
CA VAL A 113 21.23 -10.95 -0.70
C VAL A 113 20.92 -10.07 -1.91
N PRO A 114 20.64 -10.65 -3.10
CA PRO A 114 20.28 -9.85 -4.26
C PRO A 114 19.11 -8.94 -3.89
N LEU A 115 19.23 -7.63 -4.18
CA LEU A 115 18.11 -6.71 -4.03
C LEU A 115 16.98 -7.23 -4.92
N GLU A 116 15.87 -7.65 -4.32
CA GLU A 116 14.66 -8.05 -5.04
C GLU A 116 13.74 -6.84 -5.26
N PHE A 117 12.99 -6.84 -6.36
CA PHE A 117 11.96 -5.84 -6.59
C PHE A 117 10.87 -5.98 -5.54
N ARG A 118 10.50 -4.87 -4.90
CA ARG A 118 9.35 -4.82 -4.00
C ARG A 118 8.20 -4.12 -4.72
N PRO A 119 7.04 -4.79 -4.89
CA PRO A 119 5.86 -4.17 -5.47
C PRO A 119 5.55 -2.85 -4.77
N HIS A 120 5.26 -1.83 -5.58
CA HIS A 120 4.80 -0.55 -5.07
C HIS A 120 3.38 -0.72 -4.54
N ARG A 121 3.18 -0.29 -3.29
CA ARG A 121 1.85 -0.21 -2.70
C ARG A 121 1.26 1.17 -2.88
N PHE A 122 -0.02 1.23 -3.21
CA PHE A 122 -0.70 2.46 -3.62
C PHE A 122 -1.91 2.79 -2.72
N VAL A 123 -2.30 4.05 -2.70
CA VAL A 123 -3.40 4.57 -1.87
C VAL A 123 -4.65 4.79 -2.71
N VAL A 124 -5.78 4.32 -2.22
CA VAL A 124 -7.11 4.54 -2.82
C VAL A 124 -7.90 5.52 -1.96
N LEU A 125 -8.65 6.43 -2.58
CA LEU A 125 -9.60 7.32 -1.91
C LEU A 125 -11.00 7.04 -2.48
N GLU A 126 -11.90 6.55 -1.63
CA GLU A 126 -13.34 6.46 -1.93
C GLU A 126 -14.03 7.68 -1.34
N ALA A 127 -14.51 8.58 -2.21
CA ALA A 127 -14.95 9.90 -1.77
C ALA A 127 -16.34 9.90 -1.12
N LEU A 128 -17.19 8.92 -1.46
CA LEU A 128 -18.57 8.78 -0.96
C LEU A 128 -18.82 7.31 -0.57
N SER A 129 -18.42 6.93 0.65
CA SER A 129 -18.26 5.53 1.05
C SER A 129 -19.50 4.89 1.67
N ALA A 130 -20.48 5.68 2.13
CA ALA A 130 -21.64 5.21 2.87
C ALA A 130 -21.25 4.21 3.99
N THR A 131 -21.57 2.92 3.82
CA THR A 131 -21.26 1.85 4.79
C THR A 131 -19.81 1.39 4.76
N GLY A 132 -19.01 1.86 3.80
CA GLY A 132 -17.62 1.47 3.58
C GLY A 132 -17.43 0.14 2.85
N LEU A 133 -18.49 -0.48 2.34
CA LEU A 133 -18.41 -1.82 1.73
C LEU A 133 -17.35 -1.89 0.62
N ARG A 134 -17.33 -0.91 -0.28
CA ARG A 134 -16.39 -0.87 -1.40
C ARG A 134 -14.95 -0.68 -0.91
N SER A 135 -14.70 0.25 0.01
CA SER A 135 -13.39 0.39 0.68
C SER A 135 -12.91 -0.88 1.37
N ILE A 136 -13.80 -1.60 2.05
CA ILE A 136 -13.50 -2.89 2.69
C ILE A 136 -13.13 -3.94 1.65
N ARG A 137 -13.91 -4.03 0.56
CA ARG A 137 -13.62 -4.93 -0.55
C ARG A 137 -12.29 -4.62 -1.22
N TYR A 138 -11.98 -3.35 -1.48
CA TYR A 138 -10.68 -2.93 -2.00
C TYR A 138 -9.55 -3.42 -1.09
N ALA A 139 -9.65 -3.16 0.21
CA ALA A 139 -8.65 -3.55 1.19
C ALA A 139 -8.44 -5.07 1.30
N ASN A 140 -9.51 -5.87 1.13
CA ASN A 140 -9.48 -7.33 1.21
C ASN A 140 -9.03 -8.01 -0.09
N GLU A 141 -9.47 -7.48 -1.24
CA GLU A 141 -9.39 -8.19 -2.53
C GLU A 141 -8.21 -7.71 -3.41
N ILE A 142 -7.60 -6.56 -3.08
CA ILE A 142 -6.51 -5.96 -3.85
C ILE A 142 -5.19 -6.01 -3.06
N PRO A 143 -4.25 -6.89 -3.43
CA PRO A 143 -3.05 -7.18 -2.63
C PRO A 143 -2.14 -5.97 -2.38
N ASP A 144 -1.96 -5.12 -3.39
CA ASP A 144 -0.98 -4.03 -3.40
C ASP A 144 -1.51 -2.72 -2.81
N ILE A 145 -2.69 -2.71 -2.20
CA ILE A 145 -3.16 -1.52 -1.49
C ILE A 145 -2.26 -1.24 -0.29
N LYS A 146 -1.85 0.01 -0.13
CA LYS A 146 -1.20 0.50 1.09
C LYS A 146 -2.24 0.72 2.17
N TYR A 147 -3.24 1.55 1.87
CA TYR A 147 -4.47 1.74 2.65
C TYR A 147 -5.52 2.41 1.75
N VAL A 148 -6.78 2.35 2.19
CA VAL A 148 -7.91 3.05 1.58
C VAL A 148 -8.31 4.20 2.51
N ILE A 149 -8.59 5.37 1.94
CA ILE A 149 -9.27 6.48 2.63
C ILE A 149 -10.74 6.38 2.27
N ALA A 150 -11.59 6.13 3.26
CA ALA A 150 -13.03 5.97 3.09
C ALA A 150 -13.73 7.18 3.71
N ASN A 151 -14.37 8.00 2.89
CA ASN A 151 -14.98 9.25 3.29
C ASN A 151 -16.51 9.21 3.20
N ASP A 152 -17.18 9.80 4.17
CA ASP A 152 -18.59 10.18 4.02
C ASP A 152 -18.89 11.49 4.74
N LEU A 153 -19.91 12.21 4.27
CA LEU A 153 -20.37 13.45 4.90
C LEU A 153 -21.30 13.17 6.09
N SER A 154 -22.01 12.04 6.07
CA SER A 154 -23.01 11.68 7.06
C SER A 154 -22.34 11.05 8.29
N PRO A 155 -22.48 11.63 9.50
CA PRO A 155 -21.97 11.02 10.73
C PRO A 155 -22.53 9.61 10.95
N ALA A 156 -23.78 9.37 10.58
CA ALA A 156 -24.40 8.04 10.70
C ALA A 156 -23.76 7.01 9.76
N ALA A 157 -23.33 7.44 8.56
CA ALA A 157 -22.61 6.58 7.61
C ALA A 157 -21.20 6.29 8.14
N VAL A 158 -20.51 7.30 8.66
CA VAL A 158 -19.18 7.18 9.29
C VAL A 158 -19.20 6.18 10.45
N GLU A 159 -20.18 6.27 11.35
CA GLU A 159 -20.35 5.32 12.45
C GLU A 159 -20.65 3.89 11.96
N ALA A 160 -21.44 3.74 10.90
CA ALA A 160 -21.65 2.43 10.28
C ALA A 160 -20.36 1.87 9.68
N MET A 161 -19.63 2.71 8.95
CA MET A 161 -18.37 2.38 8.31
C MET A 161 -17.28 1.99 9.31
N LEU A 162 -17.13 2.72 10.43
CA LEU A 162 -16.19 2.36 11.51
C LEU A 162 -16.45 0.95 12.03
N ARG A 163 -17.72 0.63 12.36
CA ARG A 163 -18.11 -0.72 12.81
C ARG A 163 -17.82 -1.79 11.76
N ASN A 164 -18.07 -1.50 10.49
CA ASN A 164 -17.82 -2.44 9.41
C ASN A 164 -16.32 -2.65 9.16
N VAL A 165 -15.50 -1.61 9.26
CA VAL A 165 -14.03 -1.72 9.18
C VAL A 165 -13.50 -2.57 10.33
N GLU A 166 -14.04 -2.41 11.54
CA GLU A 166 -13.70 -3.24 12.68
C GLU A 166 -14.08 -4.71 12.47
N LEU A 167 -15.32 -4.97 11.99
CA LEU A 167 -15.84 -6.30 11.69
C LEU A 167 -14.93 -7.10 10.73
N ASN A 168 -14.26 -6.43 9.80
CA ASN A 168 -13.37 -7.06 8.82
C ASN A 168 -11.88 -7.05 9.25
N ASP A 169 -11.57 -6.66 10.49
CA ASP A 169 -10.20 -6.57 11.03
C ASP A 169 -9.28 -5.60 10.23
N LEU A 170 -9.86 -4.57 9.62
CA LEU A 170 -9.16 -3.58 8.77
C LEU A 170 -8.80 -2.27 9.50
N HIS A 171 -9.14 -2.17 10.77
CA HIS A 171 -8.81 -1.06 11.67
C HIS A 171 -7.36 -1.17 12.20
N GLU A 172 -6.87 -0.08 12.81
CA GLU A 172 -5.61 -0.10 13.54
C GLU A 172 -5.72 -1.01 14.75
N LYS A 173 -4.73 -1.88 14.96
CA LYS A 173 -4.79 -2.91 15.99
C LYS A 173 -3.44 -3.07 16.67
N GLU A 174 -3.43 -3.05 18.00
CA GLU A 174 -2.27 -3.48 18.77
C GLU A 174 -2.10 -5.00 18.61
N GLU A 175 -0.93 -5.41 18.13
CA GLU A 175 -0.56 -6.83 18.03
C GLU A 175 0.18 -7.26 19.30
N ALA A 176 0.01 -8.53 19.67
CA ALA A 176 0.73 -9.08 20.80
C ALA A 176 2.24 -8.98 20.56
N PRO A 177 3.04 -8.60 21.57
CA PRO A 177 4.49 -8.56 21.44
C PRO A 177 5.01 -9.94 21.03
N THR A 178 5.93 -9.97 20.07
CA THR A 178 6.70 -11.17 19.75
C THR A 178 7.60 -11.51 20.94
N GLU A 179 7.76 -12.81 21.22
CA GLU A 179 8.59 -13.28 22.33
C GLU A 179 9.98 -12.60 22.30
N GLY A 180 10.30 -11.83 23.35
CA GLY A 180 11.58 -11.13 23.49
C GLY A 180 11.59 -9.63 23.18
N SER A 181 10.46 -9.04 22.74
CA SER A 181 10.34 -7.58 22.58
C SER A 181 9.29 -6.99 23.51
N SER A 182 9.63 -5.92 24.24
CA SER A 182 8.69 -5.14 25.06
C SER A 182 7.95 -4.05 24.28
N ASP A 183 8.28 -3.86 23.00
CA ASP A 183 7.69 -2.80 22.18
C ASP A 183 6.30 -3.20 21.70
N LYS A 184 5.34 -2.28 21.89
CA LYS A 184 3.99 -2.39 21.33
C LYS A 184 4.08 -2.35 19.80
N LEU A 185 3.77 -3.46 19.14
CA LEU A 185 3.64 -3.50 17.69
C LEU A 185 2.22 -3.06 17.32
N VAL A 186 2.09 -1.97 16.56
CA VAL A 186 0.79 -1.48 16.06
C VAL A 186 0.69 -1.79 14.58
N ARG A 187 -0.31 -2.59 14.20
CA ARG A 187 -0.67 -2.79 12.80
C ARG A 187 -1.48 -1.59 12.33
N PRO A 188 -1.00 -0.80 11.35
CA PRO A 188 -1.73 0.39 10.89
C PRO A 188 -3.04 0.00 10.21
N ALA A 189 -4.03 0.87 10.32
CA ALA A 189 -5.32 0.69 9.64
C ALA A 189 -5.15 0.54 8.12
N LYS A 190 -5.82 -0.47 7.57
CA LYS A 190 -5.90 -0.72 6.12
C LYS A 190 -7.02 0.10 5.47
N VAL A 191 -8.08 0.40 6.22
CA VAL A 191 -9.12 1.36 5.85
C VAL A 191 -9.13 2.50 6.87
N ARG A 192 -8.95 3.73 6.40
CA ARG A 192 -8.90 4.95 7.21
C ARG A 192 -10.16 5.76 6.97
N VAL A 193 -10.98 5.88 8.01
CA VAL A 193 -12.26 6.57 7.92
C VAL A 193 -12.07 8.08 8.08
N ASN A 194 -12.73 8.86 7.22
CA ASN A 194 -12.84 10.30 7.32
C ASN A 194 -14.31 10.74 7.32
N GLU A 195 -14.66 11.70 8.18
CA GLU A 195 -15.93 12.41 8.13
C GLU A 195 -15.71 13.76 7.47
N GLY A 196 -16.36 14.03 6.34
CA GLY A 196 -16.25 15.34 5.70
C GLY A 196 -16.78 15.42 4.29
N ASP A 197 -16.77 16.66 3.78
CA ASP A 197 -17.09 16.94 2.38
C ASP A 197 -16.05 16.32 1.44
N ALA A 198 -16.53 15.61 0.42
CA ALA A 198 -15.71 14.90 -0.55
C ALA A 198 -14.74 15.83 -1.29
N CYS A 199 -15.22 17.00 -1.74
CA CYS A 199 -14.39 17.97 -2.47
C CYS A 199 -13.33 18.56 -1.55
N ALA A 200 -13.69 18.95 -0.33
CA ALA A 200 -12.73 19.47 0.66
C ALA A 200 -11.63 18.44 0.97
N LEU A 201 -12.00 17.17 1.16
CA LEU A 201 -11.03 16.10 1.37
C LEU A 201 -10.08 15.95 0.18
N MET A 202 -10.60 15.87 -1.04
CA MET A 202 -9.80 15.72 -2.25
C MET A 202 -8.88 16.93 -2.50
N TYR A 203 -9.37 18.17 -2.31
CA TYR A 203 -8.53 19.36 -2.42
C TYR A 203 -7.40 19.41 -1.39
N ASN A 204 -7.60 18.85 -0.19
CA ASN A 204 -6.53 18.70 0.80
C ASN A 204 -5.45 17.68 0.38
N HIS A 205 -5.75 16.83 -0.60
CA HIS A 205 -4.83 15.86 -1.21
C HIS A 205 -4.21 16.36 -2.52
N ARG A 206 -4.39 17.63 -2.92
CA ARG A 206 -3.85 18.15 -4.20
C ARG A 206 -2.32 18.34 -4.24
N THR A 207 -1.69 18.48 -3.08
CA THR A 207 -0.23 18.68 -2.98
C THR A 207 0.50 17.38 -3.30
N GLU A 208 1.62 17.44 -4.03
CA GLU A 208 2.38 16.25 -4.49
C GLU A 208 2.64 15.19 -3.42
N ARG A 209 2.90 15.59 -2.17
CA ARG A 209 3.17 14.66 -1.06
C ARG A 209 1.94 13.92 -0.53
N ASN A 210 0.75 14.48 -0.76
CA ASN A 210 -0.51 13.98 -0.21
C ASN A 210 -1.42 13.37 -1.27
N ARG A 211 -1.08 13.49 -2.56
CA ARG A 211 -1.88 12.89 -3.64
C ARG A 211 -2.03 11.39 -3.45
N VAL A 212 -3.21 10.89 -3.82
CA VAL A 212 -3.54 9.46 -3.83
C VAL A 212 -3.31 8.89 -5.21
N ASP A 213 -3.26 7.57 -5.32
CA ASP A 213 -2.99 6.92 -6.60
C ASP A 213 -4.26 6.56 -7.36
N VAL A 214 -5.34 6.32 -6.61
CA VAL A 214 -6.66 6.01 -7.16
C VAL A 214 -7.73 6.81 -6.44
N VAL A 215 -8.66 7.38 -7.19
CA VAL A 215 -9.89 8.00 -6.68
C VAL A 215 -11.09 7.25 -7.23
N ASP A 216 -12.04 6.94 -6.37
CA ASP A 216 -13.32 6.31 -6.74
C ASP A 216 -14.48 7.26 -6.40
N LEU A 217 -15.28 7.59 -7.43
CA LEU A 217 -16.43 8.48 -7.35
C LEU A 217 -17.73 7.73 -7.71
N ASP A 218 -18.52 7.34 -6.71
CA ASP A 218 -19.85 6.74 -6.91
C ASP A 218 -20.95 7.51 -6.16
N PRO A 219 -21.28 8.75 -6.57
CA PRO A 219 -22.35 9.50 -5.94
C PRO A 219 -23.72 9.01 -6.42
N TYR A 220 -24.75 9.25 -5.60
CA TYR A 220 -26.13 9.20 -6.09
C TYR A 220 -26.35 10.31 -7.13
N GLY A 221 -26.48 9.91 -8.40
CA GLY A 221 -26.72 10.83 -9.50
C GLY A 221 -25.45 11.15 -10.29
N THR A 222 -25.13 12.43 -10.46
CA THR A 222 -24.01 12.87 -11.31
C THR A 222 -22.72 12.99 -10.53
N ALA A 223 -21.61 12.53 -11.12
CA ALA A 223 -20.26 12.74 -10.59
C ALA A 223 -19.66 14.11 -10.92
N ALA A 224 -20.29 14.89 -11.81
CA ALA A 224 -19.75 16.15 -12.32
C ALA A 224 -19.24 17.13 -11.24
N PRO A 225 -19.88 17.30 -10.06
CA PRO A 225 -19.38 18.19 -9.01
C PRO A 225 -18.02 17.79 -8.42
N PHE A 226 -17.65 16.52 -8.52
CA PHE A 226 -16.47 15.94 -7.86
C PHE A 226 -15.27 15.77 -8.82
N VAL A 227 -15.51 15.82 -10.14
CA VAL A 227 -14.51 15.51 -11.18
C VAL A 227 -13.28 16.42 -11.11
N ASP A 228 -13.46 17.72 -10.90
CA ASP A 228 -12.31 18.63 -10.81
C ASP A 228 -11.42 18.26 -9.61
N ALA A 229 -12.03 18.06 -8.45
CA ALA A 229 -11.31 17.70 -7.24
C ALA A 229 -10.60 16.33 -7.37
N SER A 230 -11.22 15.34 -8.02
CA SER A 230 -10.61 14.02 -8.22
C SER A 230 -9.36 14.10 -9.11
N VAL A 231 -9.43 14.85 -10.22
CA VAL A 231 -8.29 15.05 -11.12
C VAL A 231 -7.13 15.77 -10.42
N GLN A 232 -7.42 16.72 -9.53
CA GLN A 232 -6.38 17.48 -8.81
C GLN A 232 -5.69 16.66 -7.71
N CYS A 233 -6.35 15.64 -7.16
CA CYS A 233 -5.86 14.87 -6.02
C CYS A 233 -5.19 13.54 -6.38
N VAL A 234 -5.30 13.10 -7.64
CA VAL A 234 -4.66 11.88 -8.12
C VAL A 234 -3.22 12.13 -8.56
N ASN A 235 -2.33 11.17 -8.29
CA ASN A 235 -0.95 11.17 -8.76
C ASN A 235 -0.87 11.05 -10.28
N ASP A 236 0.23 11.53 -10.87
CA ASP A 236 0.51 11.35 -12.29
C ASP A 236 0.58 9.84 -12.62
N GLY A 237 -0.19 9.41 -13.62
CA GLY A 237 -0.36 7.99 -13.96
C GLY A 237 -1.31 7.21 -13.03
N GLY A 238 -1.92 7.89 -12.06
CA GLY A 238 -3.00 7.37 -11.24
C GLY A 238 -4.32 7.25 -11.98
N MET A 239 -5.33 6.71 -11.30
CA MET A 239 -6.64 6.40 -11.87
C MET A 239 -7.76 7.15 -11.14
N SER A 240 -8.73 7.71 -11.87
CA SER A 240 -10.01 8.16 -11.31
C SER A 240 -11.12 7.36 -11.98
N GLY A 241 -11.92 6.66 -11.19
CA GLY A 241 -13.04 5.82 -11.63
C GLY A 241 -14.38 6.33 -11.13
#